data_AF-A0A420NBQ1-F1
#
_entry.id   AF-A0A420NBQ1-F1
#
_cell.length_a   1.000
_cell.length_b   1.000
_cell.length_c   1.000
_cell.angle_alpha   90.00
_cell.angle_beta   90.00
_cell.angle_gamma   90.00
#
_symmetry.space_group_name_H-M   'P 1'
#
loop_
_entity.id
_entity.type
_entity.pdbx_description
1 polymer ?
#
loop_
_entity_poly.entity_id
_entity_poly.type
_entity_poly.pdbx_seq_one_letter_code
_entity_poly.pdbx_strand_id
1 'polypeptide(L)'
;MKFAASLGALLINLSLWTLSLAAEDRSPERVCYDACFACLKPVHFDDVLRNQTGFTKTCYSPKAILSLYLCVDVYCTPGAREVGLGPYNETCREQAHIVLPPFDVISNYTAEDVKGVRRFEQNETDEGVLFREVVVPSEHWFGIWWDTLDSVAYTYTYHDVYG
;
A
#
# COMPACT_ATOMS: atom_id res chain seq x y z
N MET A 1 21.79 47.05 40.94
CA MET A 1 21.03 46.48 39.81
C MET A 1 21.26 44.97 39.83
N LYS A 2 20.29 44.20 40.31
CA LYS A 2 20.39 42.73 40.38
C LYS A 2 19.53 42.18 39.25
N PHE A 3 20.16 41.61 38.22
CA PHE A 3 19.47 40.92 37.14
C PHE A 3 18.87 39.64 37.70
N ALA A 4 17.55 39.63 37.88
CA ALA A 4 16.78 38.41 38.07
C ALA A 4 16.70 37.73 36.70
N ALA A 5 17.56 36.76 36.45
CA ALA A 5 17.36 35.83 35.34
C ALA A 5 16.13 34.99 35.68
N SER A 6 15.00 35.32 35.04
CA SER A 6 13.76 34.56 35.15
C SER A 6 14.00 33.11 34.73
N LEU A 7 13.74 32.18 35.65
CA LEU A 7 13.69 30.73 35.41
C LEU A 7 12.77 30.33 34.24
N GLY A 8 11.90 31.22 33.77
CA GLY A 8 11.03 30.99 32.60
C GLY A 8 11.74 30.96 31.24
N ALA A 9 12.97 31.47 31.13
CA ALA A 9 13.68 31.53 29.84
C ALA A 9 14.41 30.22 29.47
N LEU A 10 14.53 29.25 30.38
CA LEU A 10 15.27 28.00 30.16
C LEU A 10 14.42 26.83 29.62
N LEU A 11 13.08 26.94 29.66
CA LEU A 11 12.18 25.88 29.16
C LEU A 11 11.73 26.07 27.71
N ILE A 12 12.00 27.21 27.09
CA ILE A 12 11.59 27.50 25.70
C ILE A 12 12.62 27.00 24.68
N ASN A 13 13.82 26.57 25.12
CA ASN A 13 14.89 26.10 24.23
C ASN A 13 14.92 24.56 24.01
N LEU A 14 13.96 23.80 24.55
CA LEU A 14 13.91 22.33 24.40
C LEU A 14 12.83 21.85 23.41
N SER A 15 12.07 22.74 22.77
CA SER A 15 11.04 22.38 21.79
C SER A 15 11.53 22.46 20.33
N LEU A 16 12.84 22.44 20.09
CA LEU A 16 13.40 22.33 18.75
C LEU A 16 13.37 20.85 18.30
N TRP A 17 12.21 20.45 17.82
CA TRP A 17 12.04 19.63 16.62
C TRP A 17 12.69 18.24 16.69
N THR A 18 12.06 17.34 17.44
CA THR A 18 12.07 15.93 17.03
C THR A 18 11.18 15.79 15.80
N LEU A 19 11.73 16.12 14.62
CA LEU A 19 11.27 15.49 13.39
C LEU A 19 11.60 14.01 13.54
N SER A 20 10.68 13.23 14.11
CA SER A 20 10.74 11.80 13.97
C SER A 20 10.56 11.51 12.48
N LEU A 21 11.66 11.36 11.74
CA LEU A 21 11.62 10.55 10.54
C LEU A 21 11.23 9.16 11.03
N ALA A 22 9.96 8.79 10.85
CA ALA A 22 9.55 7.42 11.03
C ALA A 22 10.44 6.59 10.09
N ALA A 23 11.11 5.58 10.65
CA ALA A 23 11.76 4.59 9.83
C ALA A 23 10.69 3.99 8.90
N GLU A 24 11.05 3.83 7.63
CA GLU A 24 10.15 3.19 6.68
C GLU A 24 9.84 1.78 7.17
N ASP A 25 8.55 1.44 7.24
CA ASP A 25 8.12 0.11 7.61
C ASP A 25 8.54 -0.88 6.52
N ARG A 26 9.40 -1.82 6.89
CA ARG A 26 9.95 -2.87 6.02
C ARG A 26 9.65 -4.26 6.58
N SER A 27 8.59 -4.37 7.38
CA SER A 27 8.09 -5.65 7.89
C SER A 27 7.62 -6.57 6.75
N PRO A 28 7.62 -7.90 6.95
CA PRO A 28 7.03 -8.84 5.99
C PRO A 28 5.57 -8.52 5.66
N GLU A 29 4.80 -8.04 6.63
CA GLU A 29 3.43 -7.58 6.46
C GLU A 29 3.34 -6.43 5.45
N ARG A 30 4.25 -5.43 5.58
CA ARG A 30 4.28 -4.28 4.68
C ARG A 30 4.77 -4.67 3.28
N VAL A 31 5.78 -5.52 3.20
CA VAL A 31 6.27 -6.08 1.92
C VAL A 31 5.14 -6.81 1.19
N CYS A 32 4.34 -7.60 1.89
CA CYS A 32 3.23 -8.34 1.28
C CYS A 32 2.18 -7.41 0.68
N TYR A 33 1.78 -6.40 1.45
CA TYR A 33 0.82 -5.41 0.99
C TYR A 33 1.34 -4.65 -0.24
N ASP A 34 2.59 -4.17 -0.17
CA ASP A 34 3.21 -3.42 -1.27
C ASP A 34 3.38 -4.30 -2.52
N ALA A 35 3.62 -5.61 -2.38
CA ALA A 35 3.66 -6.55 -3.50
C ALA A 35 2.30 -6.64 -4.20
N CYS A 36 1.22 -6.83 -3.43
CA CYS A 36 -0.14 -6.81 -3.98
C CYS A 36 -0.48 -5.49 -4.69
N PHE A 37 -0.10 -4.36 -4.09
CA PHE A 37 -0.30 -3.04 -4.70
C PHE A 37 0.51 -2.88 -5.99
N ALA A 38 1.76 -3.34 -6.01
CA ALA A 38 2.66 -3.25 -7.16
C ALA A 38 2.17 -4.12 -8.33
N CYS A 39 1.69 -5.34 -8.06
CA CYS A 39 1.07 -6.20 -9.07
C CYS A 39 -0.06 -5.50 -9.83
N LEU A 40 -0.85 -4.67 -9.14
CA LEU A 40 -2.04 -3.99 -9.70
C LEU A 40 -1.73 -2.64 -10.35
N LYS A 41 -0.57 -2.04 -10.08
CA LYS A 41 -0.17 -0.74 -10.63
C LYS A 41 -0.28 -0.66 -12.18
N PRO A 42 0.20 -1.65 -12.96
CA PRO A 42 0.08 -1.62 -14.42
C PRO A 42 -1.31 -2.01 -14.93
N VAL A 43 -2.22 -2.51 -14.08
CA VAL A 43 -3.54 -2.99 -14.50
C VAL A 43 -4.44 -1.83 -14.92
N HIS A 44 -5.13 -1.99 -16.04
CA HIS A 44 -6.10 -1.04 -16.55
C HIS A 44 -7.53 -1.57 -16.34
N PHE A 45 -8.26 -0.98 -15.40
CA PHE A 45 -9.68 -1.25 -15.21
C PHE A 45 -10.53 -0.32 -16.07
N ASP A 46 -11.69 -0.81 -16.50
CA ASP A 46 -12.64 -0.07 -17.34
C ASP A 46 -13.43 1.02 -16.59
N ASP A 47 -13.36 1.05 -15.25
CA ASP A 47 -13.96 2.07 -14.40
C ASP A 47 -12.98 3.19 -14.01
N VAL A 48 -11.80 3.22 -14.62
CA VAL A 48 -10.81 4.29 -14.44
C VAL A 48 -10.67 5.08 -15.73
N LEU A 49 -10.78 6.40 -15.63
CA LEU A 49 -10.50 7.28 -16.74
C LEU A 49 -9.00 7.22 -17.10
N ARG A 50 -8.67 7.13 -18.39
CA ARG A 50 -7.27 7.06 -18.86
C ARG A 50 -6.37 8.21 -18.41
N ASN A 51 -6.94 9.37 -18.06
CA ASN A 51 -6.18 10.52 -17.57
C ASN A 51 -5.86 10.44 -16.06
N GLN A 52 -6.48 9.52 -15.32
CA GLN A 52 -6.11 9.26 -13.93
C GLN A 52 -4.87 8.38 -13.90
N THR A 53 -3.80 8.94 -13.33
CA THR A 53 -2.47 8.33 -13.29
C THR A 53 -1.87 8.47 -11.89
N GLY A 54 -0.75 7.81 -11.65
CA GLY A 54 -0.06 7.87 -10.36
C GLY A 54 -0.71 7.02 -9.27
N PHE A 55 -0.33 7.30 -8.02
CA PHE A 55 -0.63 6.46 -6.86
C PHE A 55 -2.11 6.47 -6.45
N THR A 56 -2.83 7.55 -6.78
CA THR A 56 -4.26 7.70 -6.47
C THR A 56 -5.19 7.05 -7.49
N LYS A 57 -4.68 6.58 -8.63
CA LYS A 57 -5.48 5.94 -9.69
C LYS A 57 -6.39 4.83 -9.14
N THR A 58 -5.83 3.97 -8.29
CA THR A 58 -6.55 2.84 -7.68
C THR A 58 -7.69 3.31 -6.76
N CYS A 59 -7.59 4.49 -6.13
CA CYS A 59 -8.66 5.04 -5.27
C CYS A 59 -9.98 5.25 -6.02
N TYR A 60 -9.93 5.52 -7.33
CA TYR A 60 -11.11 5.80 -8.15
C TYR A 60 -11.81 4.55 -8.68
N SER A 61 -11.22 3.37 -8.52
CA SER A 61 -11.71 2.12 -9.09
C SER A 61 -12.21 1.19 -8.00
N PRO A 62 -13.53 0.98 -7.90
CA PRO A 62 -14.07 -0.10 -7.07
C PRO A 62 -13.46 -1.46 -7.43
N LYS A 63 -13.23 -1.74 -8.73
CA LYS A 63 -12.59 -3.00 -9.16
C LYS A 63 -11.15 -3.13 -8.68
N ALA A 64 -10.35 -2.06 -8.77
CA ALA A 64 -8.96 -2.10 -8.32
C ALA A 64 -8.86 -2.24 -6.79
N ILE A 65 -9.73 -1.57 -6.03
CA ILE A 65 -9.78 -1.71 -4.57
C ILE A 65 -10.18 -3.13 -4.16
N LEU A 66 -11.22 -3.70 -4.76
CA LEU A 66 -11.61 -5.09 -4.47
C LEU A 66 -10.51 -6.09 -4.90
N SER A 67 -9.85 -5.83 -6.03
CA SER A 67 -8.71 -6.64 -6.50
C SER A 67 -7.54 -6.60 -5.50
N LEU A 68 -7.24 -5.41 -4.96
CA LEU A 68 -6.22 -5.22 -3.93
C LEU A 68 -6.60 -5.97 -2.65
N TYR A 69 -7.84 -5.84 -2.19
CA TYR A 69 -8.30 -6.47 -0.96
C TYR A 69 -8.26 -8.00 -1.07
N LEU A 70 -8.71 -8.55 -2.20
CA LEU A 70 -8.60 -9.98 -2.47
C LEU A 70 -7.16 -10.46 -2.58
N CYS A 71 -6.27 -9.69 -3.20
CA CYS A 71 -4.84 -10.04 -3.22
C CYS A 71 -4.28 -10.16 -1.81
N VAL A 72 -4.55 -9.16 -0.97
CA VAL A 72 -4.11 -9.15 0.44
C VAL A 72 -4.74 -10.30 1.23
N ASP A 73 -6.01 -10.64 0.99
CA ASP A 73 -6.68 -11.78 1.63
C ASP A 73 -6.09 -13.13 1.20
N VAL A 74 -5.72 -13.26 -0.07
CA VAL A 74 -5.20 -14.50 -0.65
C VAL A 74 -3.76 -14.78 -0.26
N TYR A 75 -2.89 -13.77 -0.29
CA TYR A 75 -1.44 -13.97 -0.17
C TYR A 75 -0.86 -13.54 1.18
N CYS A 76 -1.51 -12.62 1.89
CA CYS A 76 -0.92 -11.97 3.06
C CYS A 76 -1.51 -12.45 4.38
N THR A 77 -0.75 -12.24 5.46
CA THR A 77 -1.27 -12.37 6.82
C THR A 77 -2.21 -11.20 7.15
N PRO A 78 -3.11 -11.34 8.15
CA PRO A 78 -4.00 -10.24 8.54
C PRO A 78 -3.27 -8.93 8.90
N GLY A 79 -2.03 -9.00 9.42
CA GLY A 79 -1.23 -7.82 9.75
C GLY A 79 -0.93 -6.92 8.55
N ALA A 80 -0.84 -7.47 7.33
CA ALA A 80 -0.63 -6.69 6.11
C ALA A 80 -1.77 -5.67 5.85
N ARG A 81 -2.99 -6.00 6.29
CA ARG A 81 -4.15 -5.10 6.19
C ARG A 81 -3.95 -3.86 7.05
N GLU A 82 -3.47 -4.05 8.28
CA GLU A 82 -3.31 -2.98 9.26
C GLU A 82 -2.21 -2.00 8.83
N VAL A 83 -1.05 -2.54 8.42
CA VAL A 83 0.10 -1.71 8.02
C VAL A 83 -0.08 -1.03 6.66
N GLY A 84 -0.85 -1.64 5.75
CA GLY A 84 -1.00 -1.15 4.37
C GLY A 84 -2.24 -0.29 4.12
N LEU A 85 -3.41 -0.74 4.57
CA LEU A 85 -4.68 -0.11 4.19
C LEU A 85 -4.95 1.19 4.93
N GLY A 86 -4.48 1.31 6.19
CA GLY A 86 -4.62 2.55 6.96
C GLY A 86 -3.98 3.75 6.25
N PRO A 87 -2.65 3.71 5.98
CA PRO A 87 -1.95 4.76 5.23
C PRO A 87 -2.51 4.98 3.82
N TYR A 88 -2.95 3.90 3.16
CA TYR A 88 -3.52 4.03 1.82
C TYR A 88 -4.88 4.74 1.81
N ASN A 89 -5.75 4.43 2.78
CA ASN A 89 -7.02 5.13 2.94
C ASN A 89 -6.82 6.62 3.26
N GLU A 90 -5.82 6.95 4.08
CA GLU A 90 -5.43 8.34 4.33
C GLU A 90 -4.99 9.04 3.04
N THR A 91 -4.15 8.39 2.24
CA THR A 91 -3.71 8.91 0.94
C THR A 91 -4.89 9.14 0.00
N CYS A 92 -5.82 8.19 -0.13
CA CYS A 92 -7.01 8.35 -0.96
C CYS A 92 -7.92 9.48 -0.46
N ARG A 93 -8.08 9.63 0.86
CA ARG A 93 -8.89 10.70 1.46
C ARG A 93 -8.30 12.07 1.19
N GLU A 94 -6.99 12.21 1.33
CA GLU A 94 -6.29 13.49 1.20
C GLU A 94 -6.09 13.91 -0.25
N GLN A 95 -5.69 12.98 -1.12
CA GLN A 95 -5.27 13.29 -2.49
C GLN A 95 -6.35 13.04 -3.53
N ALA A 96 -7.25 12.08 -3.31
CA ALA A 96 -8.32 11.74 -4.24
C ALA A 96 -9.72 12.16 -3.75
N HIS A 97 -9.83 12.62 -2.50
CA HIS A 97 -11.10 12.91 -1.83
C HIS A 97 -12.06 11.71 -1.82
N ILE A 98 -11.50 10.50 -1.72
CA ILE A 98 -12.24 9.24 -1.67
C ILE A 98 -11.93 8.54 -0.35
N VAL A 99 -12.97 8.09 0.33
CA VAL A 99 -12.84 7.20 1.49
C VAL A 99 -12.92 5.77 0.96
N LEU A 100 -11.91 4.95 1.28
CA LEU A 100 -11.91 3.56 0.89
C LEU A 100 -13.00 2.79 1.64
N PRO A 101 -13.66 1.82 0.98
CA PRO A 101 -14.58 0.93 1.68
C PRO A 101 -13.83 0.14 2.76
N PRO A 102 -14.51 -0.21 3.86
CA PRO A 102 -13.93 -1.09 4.87
C PRO A 102 -13.56 -2.45 4.26
N PHE A 103 -12.57 -3.13 4.85
CA PHE A 103 -12.04 -4.38 4.30
C PHE A 103 -13.08 -5.52 4.24
N ASP A 104 -14.07 -5.49 5.13
CA ASP A 104 -15.17 -6.45 5.15
C ASP A 104 -16.10 -6.37 3.93
N VAL A 105 -15.91 -5.41 3.01
CA VAL A 105 -16.60 -5.38 1.72
C VAL A 105 -16.37 -6.64 0.88
N ILE A 106 -15.26 -7.36 1.09
CA ILE A 106 -14.98 -8.65 0.44
C ILE A 106 -15.48 -9.86 1.24
N SER A 107 -16.15 -9.67 2.37
CA SER A 107 -16.65 -10.78 3.21
C SER A 107 -17.68 -11.68 2.53
N ASN A 108 -18.28 -11.20 1.44
CA ASN A 108 -19.18 -11.97 0.59
C ASN A 108 -18.47 -12.90 -0.40
N TYR A 109 -17.15 -12.82 -0.55
CA TYR A 109 -16.38 -13.77 -1.36
C TYR A 109 -16.13 -15.03 -0.53
N THR A 110 -16.74 -16.15 -0.94
CA THR A 110 -16.42 -17.47 -0.39
C THR A 110 -15.08 -17.97 -0.93
N ALA A 111 -14.50 -19.00 -0.29
CA ALA A 111 -13.29 -19.64 -0.81
C ALA A 111 -13.48 -20.18 -2.25
N GLU A 112 -14.69 -20.63 -2.57
CA GLU A 112 -15.07 -21.06 -3.91
C GLU A 112 -15.15 -19.88 -4.89
N ASP A 113 -15.69 -18.74 -4.47
CA ASP A 113 -15.72 -17.53 -5.30
C ASP A 113 -14.29 -17.06 -5.60
N VAL A 114 -13.41 -17.04 -4.60
CA VAL A 114 -12.00 -16.64 -4.75
C VAL A 114 -11.24 -17.55 -5.74
N LYS A 115 -11.55 -18.84 -5.78
CA LYS A 115 -10.99 -19.76 -6.79
C LYS A 115 -11.46 -19.44 -8.20
N GLY A 116 -12.67 -18.90 -8.34
CA GLY A 116 -13.26 -18.46 -9.61
C GLY A 116 -12.80 -17.07 -10.07
N VAL A 117 -12.20 -16.26 -9.19
CA VAL A 117 -11.66 -14.96 -9.56
C VAL A 117 -10.51 -15.13 -10.55
N ARG A 118 -10.59 -14.40 -11.66
CA ARG A 118 -9.57 -14.45 -12.71
C ARG A 118 -8.21 -14.09 -12.15
N ARG A 119 -7.23 -14.95 -12.43
CA ARG A 119 -5.81 -14.71 -12.20
C ARG A 119 -5.20 -14.01 -13.41
N PHE A 120 -4.43 -12.95 -13.20
CA PHE A 120 -3.69 -12.30 -14.28
C PHE A 120 -2.18 -12.49 -14.14
N GLU A 121 -1.50 -12.57 -15.28
CA GLU A 121 -0.06 -12.71 -15.40
C GLU A 121 0.62 -11.39 -15.83
N GLN A 122 1.96 -11.37 -15.76
CA GLN A 122 2.78 -10.21 -16.15
C GLN A 122 2.50 -9.75 -17.58
N ASN A 123 2.45 -10.66 -18.55
CA ASN A 123 2.31 -10.33 -19.97
C ASN A 123 0.99 -9.61 -20.27
N GLU A 124 -0.09 -9.92 -19.56
CA GLU A 124 -1.38 -9.25 -19.72
C GLU A 124 -1.31 -7.78 -19.28
N THR A 125 -0.43 -7.47 -18.33
CA THR A 125 -0.19 -6.09 -17.89
C THR A 125 0.68 -5.32 -18.88
N ASP A 126 1.68 -5.97 -19.48
CA ASP A 126 2.56 -5.37 -20.50
C ASP A 126 1.83 -5.11 -21.82
N GLU A 127 0.90 -5.99 -22.19
CA GLU A 127 0.05 -5.88 -23.38
C GLU A 127 -1.05 -4.81 -23.24
N GLY A 128 -1.23 -4.25 -22.03
CA GLY A 128 -2.23 -3.22 -21.77
C GLY A 128 -3.67 -3.74 -21.84
N VAL A 129 -3.89 -4.99 -21.42
CA VAL A 129 -5.23 -5.59 -21.37
C VAL A 129 -6.15 -4.74 -20.49
N LEU A 130 -7.36 -4.48 -21.00
CA LEU A 130 -8.42 -3.81 -20.26
C LEU A 130 -9.23 -4.85 -19.48
N PHE A 131 -9.22 -4.75 -18.17
CA PHE A 131 -9.96 -5.62 -17.26
C PHE A 131 -11.31 -5.00 -16.91
N ARG A 132 -12.39 -5.78 -17.05
CA ARG A 132 -13.78 -5.37 -16.79
C ARG A 132 -14.34 -5.99 -15.52
N GLU A 133 -13.52 -6.76 -14.84
CA GLU A 133 -13.86 -7.57 -13.68
C GLU A 133 -12.80 -7.38 -12.58
N VAL A 134 -13.14 -7.83 -11.38
CA VAL A 134 -12.17 -7.95 -10.28
C VAL A 134 -11.20 -9.08 -10.61
N VAL A 135 -9.90 -8.84 -10.39
CA VAL A 135 -8.84 -9.79 -10.69
C VAL A 135 -7.85 -9.89 -9.55
N VAL A 136 -7.12 -10.99 -9.47
CA VAL A 136 -6.06 -11.19 -8.48
C VAL A 136 -4.80 -11.61 -9.24
N PRO A 137 -3.58 -11.17 -8.86
CA PRO A 137 -2.39 -11.66 -9.52
C PRO A 137 -2.27 -13.19 -9.40
N SER A 138 -1.69 -13.81 -10.42
CA SER A 138 -1.21 -15.19 -10.31
C SER A 138 -0.19 -15.31 -9.18
N GLU A 139 0.01 -16.54 -8.68
CA GLU A 139 1.02 -16.79 -7.65
C GLU A 139 2.42 -16.44 -8.16
N HIS A 140 2.67 -16.71 -9.44
CA HIS A 140 3.92 -16.37 -10.11
C HIS A 140 4.17 -14.86 -10.15
N TRP A 141 3.17 -14.08 -10.57
CA TRP A 141 3.31 -12.62 -10.68
C TRP A 141 3.41 -11.95 -9.31
N PHE A 142 2.65 -12.44 -8.32
CA PHE A 142 2.81 -12.02 -6.94
C PHE A 142 4.22 -12.33 -6.42
N GLY A 143 4.72 -13.54 -6.66
CA GLY A 143 6.05 -13.99 -6.22
C GLY A 143 7.18 -13.10 -6.75
N ILE A 144 7.10 -12.65 -8.02
CA ILE A 144 8.08 -11.72 -8.59
C ILE A 144 8.14 -10.41 -7.80
N TRP A 145 6.98 -9.82 -7.45
CA TRP A 145 6.94 -8.58 -6.68
C TRP A 145 7.32 -8.78 -5.22
N TRP A 146 6.91 -9.89 -4.63
CA TRP A 146 7.34 -10.28 -3.28
C TRP A 146 8.86 -10.36 -3.19
N ASP A 147 9.50 -11.17 -4.04
CA ASP A 147 10.96 -11.36 -4.02
C ASP A 147 11.70 -10.04 -4.27
N THR A 148 11.17 -9.20 -5.15
CA THR A 148 11.72 -7.87 -5.44
C THR A 148 11.66 -6.97 -4.20
N LEU A 149 10.50 -6.87 -3.55
CA LEU A 149 10.29 -5.95 -2.43
C LEU A 149 10.93 -6.47 -1.14
N ASP A 150 11.00 -7.78 -0.94
CA ASP A 150 11.76 -8.39 0.15
C ASP A 150 13.26 -8.11 -0.02
N SER A 151 13.79 -8.22 -1.25
CA SER A 151 15.18 -7.86 -1.55
C SER A 151 15.46 -6.36 -1.32
N VAL A 152 14.50 -5.49 -1.65
CA VAL A 152 14.57 -4.05 -1.35
C VAL A 152 14.58 -3.84 0.16
N ALA A 153 13.64 -4.44 0.89
CA ALA A 153 13.55 -4.34 2.34
C ALA A 153 14.84 -4.79 3.03
N TYR A 154 15.43 -5.91 2.57
CA TYR A 154 16.71 -6.40 3.03
C TYR A 154 17.84 -5.39 2.77
N THR A 155 17.97 -4.92 1.53
CA THR A 155 19.07 -4.05 1.12
C THR A 155 19.02 -2.70 1.86
N TYR A 156 17.85 -2.09 1.98
CA TYR A 156 17.70 -0.83 2.70
C TYR A 156 17.89 -1.00 4.21
N THR A 157 17.36 -2.08 4.80
CA THR A 157 17.65 -2.40 6.20
C THR A 157 19.15 -2.55 6.43
N TYR A 158 19.86 -3.26 5.55
CA TYR A 158 21.30 -3.45 5.66
C TYR A 158 22.07 -2.13 5.51
N HIS A 159 21.71 -1.30 4.52
CA HIS A 159 22.30 0.01 4.31
C HIS A 159 22.05 0.95 5.51
N ASP A 160 20.84 0.95 6.07
CA ASP A 160 20.49 1.78 7.23
C ASP A 160 21.27 1.36 8.50
N VAL A 161 21.60 0.07 8.64
CA VAL A 161 22.34 -0.45 9.80
C VAL A 161 23.87 -0.36 9.61
N TYR A 162 24.38 -0.57 8.40
CA TYR A 162 25.81 -0.79 8.16
C TYR A 162 26.50 0.19 7.20
N GLY A 163 25.75 0.94 6.39
CA GLY A 163 26.29 1.86 5.36
C GLY A 163 26.65 1.16 4.06
#